data_AF-A0A2M8TE25-F1
#
_entry.id   AF-A0A2M8TE25-F1
#
_cell.length_a   1.000
_cell.length_b   1.000
_cell.length_c   1.000
_cell.angle_alpha   90.00
_cell.angle_beta   90.00
_cell.angle_gamma   90.00
#
_symmetry.space_group_name_H-M   'P 1'
#
loop_
_entity.id
_entity.type
_entity.pdbx_description
1 polymer ?
#
loop_
_entity_poly.entity_id
_entity_poly.type
_entity_poly.pdbx_seq_one_letter_code
_entity_poly.pdbx_strand_id
1 'polypeptide(L)'
;MREENKYIFKLLSNSVHNYVNKYANEENLNMYIRSMLAECYLAIDSLLKNEFIVPHEIVILKRDLAKIYNAVYKEESLFYCSSFSYAYSVVKGGDIKEIQNQFKKINLDIMAMLINIKSIMKGNSDLGSSIDSSFFSTIENCTWAFTYVINKEIEEYYIPSLYCIGNMIQTLILYYKAGKSKFRDQILPLIDSLNKILNKFLNNDKVKKIIHNNNQLSYFIENQLKYCFNIKGKTYDVVINLEEVRFERIRSVLRILTSLFKINKQYFKEYFKIQYSRLVDELENMNILDKILFLRSLSDYNYHFEENDNYKFELGMIEIYDKIDIEDFLNHVFNIEKINVNSVKQSDIDKLKLLKDCELRARFSHTIKGVSKRILDREASKPHGVFEISDMEVPIIYHGKKIYLCMPFKSGVEILQNSVPINVAYQIIKPYAEFSNCVVVFVTAKRCSESLMNYIKKIKDKMGWPIGIIEDKVLAGLLLMNGEI
;
A
#
# COMPACT_ATOMS: atom_id res chain seq x y z
N MET A 1 9.33 22.01 -3.96
CA MET A 1 9.79 20.92 -4.86
C MET A 1 10.09 21.43 -6.29
N ARG A 2 11.25 21.07 -6.88
CA ARG A 2 11.63 21.46 -8.26
C ARG A 2 10.75 20.81 -9.34
N GLU A 3 10.48 21.49 -10.45
CA GLU A 3 9.68 20.95 -11.59
C GLU A 3 10.26 19.64 -12.16
N GLU A 4 11.58 19.55 -12.23
CA GLU A 4 12.31 18.34 -12.65
C GLU A 4 11.90 17.10 -11.81
N ASN A 5 11.79 17.25 -10.49
CA ASN A 5 11.34 16.17 -9.61
C ASN A 5 9.90 15.75 -9.91
N LYS A 6 9.00 16.69 -10.24
CA LYS A 6 7.61 16.37 -10.61
C LYS A 6 7.56 15.50 -11.86
N TYR A 7 8.36 15.83 -12.87
CA TYR A 7 8.49 15.05 -14.10
C TYR A 7 9.01 13.63 -13.82
N ILE A 8 10.07 13.50 -13.02
CA ILE A 8 10.65 12.21 -12.66
C ILE A 8 9.65 11.35 -11.87
N PHE A 9 8.96 11.93 -10.88
CA PHE A 9 7.91 11.22 -10.14
C PHE A 9 6.80 10.72 -11.07
N LYS A 10 6.37 11.54 -12.03
CA LYS A 10 5.37 11.15 -13.02
C LYS A 10 5.83 9.98 -13.88
N LEU A 11 7.04 10.02 -14.44
CA LEU A 11 7.57 8.91 -15.24
C LEU A 11 7.70 7.61 -14.46
N LEU A 12 8.29 7.69 -13.26
CA LEU A 12 8.54 6.53 -12.41
C LEU A 12 7.22 5.92 -11.91
N SER A 13 6.31 6.75 -11.40
CA SER A 13 5.02 6.27 -10.87
C SER A 13 4.17 5.63 -11.96
N ASN A 14 4.11 6.22 -13.16
CA ASN A 14 3.40 5.60 -14.28
C ASN A 14 4.04 4.28 -14.73
N SER A 15 5.38 4.20 -14.75
CA SER A 15 6.07 2.94 -15.08
C SER A 15 5.71 1.82 -14.10
N VAL A 16 5.67 2.14 -12.80
CA VAL A 16 5.28 1.20 -11.75
C VAL A 16 3.79 0.84 -11.86
N HIS A 17 2.90 1.83 -11.98
CA HIS A 17 1.46 1.63 -12.14
C HIS A 17 1.13 0.73 -13.35
N ASN A 18 1.74 1.01 -14.50
CA ASN A 18 1.55 0.22 -15.72
C ASN A 18 2.02 -1.23 -15.55
N TYR A 19 3.14 -1.44 -14.84
CA TYR A 19 3.62 -2.79 -14.53
C TYR A 19 2.62 -3.54 -13.62
N VAL A 20 2.08 -2.87 -12.60
CA VAL A 20 1.08 -3.46 -11.71
C VAL A 20 -0.19 -3.83 -12.48
N ASN A 21 -0.74 -2.91 -13.28
CA ASN A 21 -1.95 -3.17 -14.07
C ASN A 21 -1.77 -4.31 -15.07
N LYS A 22 -0.57 -4.43 -15.66
CA LYS A 22 -0.27 -5.51 -16.61
C LYS A 22 -0.28 -6.88 -15.94
N TYR A 23 0.34 -7.00 -14.77
CA TYR A 23 0.67 -8.32 -14.22
C TYR A 23 -0.13 -8.73 -12.98
N ALA A 24 -0.61 -7.80 -12.15
CA ALA A 24 -1.18 -8.17 -10.84
C ALA A 24 -2.50 -8.95 -10.93
N ASN A 25 -3.20 -8.91 -12.07
CA ASN A 25 -4.43 -9.65 -12.32
C ASN A 25 -4.21 -10.98 -13.06
N GLU A 26 -2.97 -11.35 -13.40
CA GLU A 26 -2.69 -12.62 -14.08
C GLU A 26 -2.85 -13.80 -13.10
N GLU A 27 -3.56 -14.86 -13.52
CA GLU A 27 -3.81 -16.03 -12.67
C GLU A 27 -2.50 -16.79 -12.32
N ASN A 28 -1.62 -16.93 -13.32
CA ASN A 28 -0.42 -17.77 -13.27
C ASN A 28 0.88 -16.97 -13.31
N LEU A 29 1.11 -16.18 -12.27
CA LEU A 29 2.34 -15.40 -12.12
C LEU A 29 3.56 -16.26 -11.81
N ASN A 30 4.60 -16.14 -12.64
CA ASN A 30 5.92 -16.72 -12.35
C ASN A 30 6.62 -16.01 -11.17
N MET A 31 7.62 -16.66 -10.58
CA MET A 31 8.34 -16.14 -9.39
C MET A 31 9.03 -14.80 -9.63
N TYR A 32 9.55 -14.57 -10.84
CA TYR A 32 10.20 -13.30 -11.18
C TYR A 32 9.21 -12.14 -11.13
N ILE A 33 8.05 -12.28 -11.77
CA ILE A 33 7.01 -11.25 -11.77
C ILE A 33 6.50 -11.00 -10.34
N ARG A 34 6.27 -12.05 -9.54
CA ARG A 34 5.86 -11.88 -8.13
C ARG A 34 6.91 -11.12 -7.32
N SER A 35 8.20 -11.43 -7.51
CA SER A 35 9.28 -10.69 -6.85
C SER A 35 9.31 -9.23 -7.26
N MET A 36 9.05 -8.93 -8.54
CA MET A 36 8.97 -7.57 -9.04
C MET A 36 7.78 -6.80 -8.49
N LEU A 37 6.60 -7.43 -8.42
CA LEU A 37 5.41 -6.86 -7.79
C LEU A 37 5.68 -6.57 -6.30
N ALA A 38 6.37 -7.45 -5.59
CA ALA A 38 6.74 -7.23 -4.20
C ALA A 38 7.63 -5.97 -4.02
N GLU A 39 8.56 -5.72 -4.95
CA GLU A 39 9.36 -4.49 -4.95
C GLU A 39 8.49 -3.25 -5.29
N CYS A 40 7.53 -3.37 -6.23
CA CYS A 40 6.55 -2.31 -6.50
C CYS A 40 5.78 -1.93 -5.21
N TYR A 41 5.37 -2.92 -4.41
CA TYR A 41 4.66 -2.67 -3.15
C TYR A 41 5.48 -1.77 -2.22
N LEU A 42 6.78 -2.07 -2.07
CA LEU A 42 7.67 -1.28 -1.21
C LEU A 42 7.90 0.14 -1.74
N ALA A 43 8.00 0.32 -3.06
CA ALA A 43 8.14 1.64 -3.66
C ALA A 43 6.86 2.48 -3.50
N ILE A 44 5.69 1.90 -3.78
CA ILE A 44 4.40 2.58 -3.60
C ILE A 44 4.15 2.90 -2.12
N ASP A 45 4.51 2.00 -1.20
CA ASP A 45 4.44 2.23 0.25
C ASP A 45 5.29 3.42 0.70
N SER A 46 6.48 3.60 0.12
CA SER A 46 7.30 4.79 0.37
C SER A 46 6.73 6.04 -0.30
N LEU A 47 6.21 5.94 -1.52
CA LEU A 47 5.59 7.05 -2.24
C LEU A 47 4.38 7.63 -1.48
N LEU A 48 3.49 6.77 -0.98
CA LEU A 48 2.28 7.16 -0.25
C LEU A 48 2.51 7.90 1.07
N LYS A 49 3.74 7.92 1.60
CA LYS A 49 4.09 8.76 2.76
C LYS A 49 4.19 10.24 2.41
N ASN A 50 4.34 10.55 1.13
CA ASN A 50 4.51 11.92 0.67
C ASN A 50 3.15 12.61 0.53
N GLU A 51 3.06 13.84 1.05
CA GLU A 51 1.79 14.59 1.13
C GLU A 51 1.45 15.37 -0.16
N PHE A 52 2.39 15.44 -1.11
CA PHE A 52 2.24 16.17 -2.37
C PHE A 52 1.32 15.49 -3.39
N ILE A 53 0.86 14.26 -3.15
CA ILE A 53 0.06 13.51 -4.13
C ILE A 53 -1.40 13.95 -4.05
N VAL A 54 -2.02 14.17 -5.21
CA VAL A 54 -3.44 14.50 -5.27
C VAL A 54 -4.32 13.34 -4.78
N PRO A 55 -5.48 13.63 -4.14
CA PRO A 55 -6.30 12.61 -3.51
C PRO A 55 -6.71 11.41 -4.39
N HIS A 56 -7.05 11.62 -5.66
CA HIS A 56 -7.50 10.54 -6.55
C HIS A 56 -6.36 9.58 -6.92
N GLU A 57 -5.14 10.08 -7.03
CA GLU A 57 -3.98 9.23 -7.29
C GLU A 57 -3.51 8.46 -6.06
N ILE A 58 -3.72 9.01 -4.85
CA ILE A 58 -3.58 8.23 -3.61
C ILE A 58 -4.50 7.01 -3.64
N VAL A 59 -5.73 7.17 -4.12
CA VAL A 59 -6.70 6.08 -4.27
C VAL A 59 -6.21 5.03 -5.27
N ILE A 60 -5.72 5.45 -6.43
CA ILE A 60 -5.13 4.55 -7.45
C ILE A 60 -3.96 3.74 -6.84
N LEU A 61 -3.01 4.41 -6.17
CA LEU A 61 -1.86 3.76 -5.56
C LEU A 61 -2.25 2.79 -4.44
N LYS A 62 -3.27 3.12 -3.64
CA LYS A 62 -3.81 2.19 -2.62
C LYS A 62 -4.44 0.96 -3.25
N ARG A 63 -5.15 1.12 -4.36
CA ARG A 63 -5.70 -0.01 -5.12
C ARG A 63 -4.58 -0.87 -5.70
N ASP A 64 -3.51 -0.26 -6.22
CA ASP A 64 -2.34 -1.00 -6.70
C ASP A 64 -1.68 -1.81 -5.59
N LEU A 65 -1.55 -1.26 -4.37
CA LEU A 65 -1.07 -2.04 -3.22
C LEU A 65 -1.97 -3.26 -2.96
N ALA A 66 -3.29 -3.12 -3.04
CA ALA A 66 -4.24 -4.23 -2.86
C ALA A 66 -4.12 -5.28 -3.97
N LYS A 67 -4.02 -4.86 -5.25
CA LYS A 67 -3.77 -5.74 -6.39
C LYS A 67 -2.48 -6.56 -6.17
N ILE A 68 -1.39 -5.88 -5.81
CA ILE A 68 -0.10 -6.53 -5.53
C ILE A 68 -0.21 -7.49 -4.35
N TYR A 69 -0.84 -7.07 -3.25
CA TYR A 69 -1.04 -7.91 -2.07
C TYR A 69 -1.72 -9.23 -2.47
N ASN A 70 -2.84 -9.18 -3.19
CA ASN A 70 -3.55 -10.38 -3.64
C ASN A 70 -2.74 -11.24 -4.62
N ALA A 71 -1.90 -10.62 -5.45
CA ALA A 71 -1.06 -11.32 -6.42
C ALA A 71 0.14 -12.05 -5.78
N VAL A 72 0.74 -11.44 -4.75
CA VAL A 72 1.96 -11.93 -4.09
C VAL A 72 1.62 -12.79 -2.87
N TYR A 73 0.70 -12.33 -2.03
CA TYR A 73 0.23 -13.02 -0.84
C TYR A 73 -0.97 -13.93 -1.20
N LYS A 74 -0.69 -15.10 -1.77
CA LYS A 74 -1.69 -16.16 -1.94
C LYS A 74 -1.69 -17.03 -0.70
N GLU A 75 -2.72 -16.90 0.14
CA GLU A 75 -2.82 -17.61 1.42
C GLU A 75 -2.52 -19.10 1.29
N GLU A 76 -3.09 -19.80 0.30
CA GLU A 76 -2.85 -21.23 0.09
C GLU A 76 -1.36 -21.58 -0.12
N SER A 77 -0.60 -20.71 -0.79
CA SER A 77 0.83 -20.93 -1.05
C SER A 77 1.71 -20.69 0.19
N LEU A 78 1.28 -19.79 1.08
CA LEU A 78 2.00 -19.40 2.30
C LEU A 78 1.52 -20.17 3.53
N PHE A 79 0.28 -20.65 3.54
CA PHE A 79 -0.36 -21.36 4.64
C PHE A 79 0.45 -22.59 5.06
N TYR A 80 1.10 -23.26 4.10
CA TYR A 80 1.97 -24.40 4.37
C TYR A 80 3.45 -24.04 4.51
N CYS A 81 3.83 -22.77 4.27
CA CYS A 81 5.23 -22.31 4.15
C CYS A 81 6.10 -23.37 3.47
N SER A 82 5.60 -23.96 2.37
CA SER A 82 6.14 -25.22 1.83
C SER A 82 7.62 -25.10 1.46
N SER A 83 8.04 -23.92 1.01
CA SER A 83 9.45 -23.66 0.76
C SER A 83 10.28 -23.77 2.05
N PHE A 84 9.79 -23.31 3.19
CA PHE A 84 10.53 -23.40 4.45
C PHE A 84 10.56 -24.85 4.93
N SER A 85 9.41 -25.53 4.90
CA SER A 85 9.27 -26.94 5.30
C SER A 85 10.23 -27.88 4.58
N TYR A 86 10.44 -27.67 3.28
CA TYR A 86 11.35 -28.49 2.45
C TYR A 86 12.74 -27.87 2.25
N ALA A 87 13.05 -26.74 2.90
CA ALA A 87 14.29 -26.02 2.65
C ALA A 87 15.53 -26.89 2.85
N TYR A 88 15.65 -27.56 3.98
CA TYR A 88 16.82 -28.38 4.30
C TYR A 88 16.93 -29.62 3.40
N SER A 89 15.83 -30.34 3.16
CA SER A 89 15.85 -31.56 2.35
C SER A 89 16.25 -31.27 0.90
N VAL A 90 15.69 -30.22 0.31
CA VAL A 90 16.02 -29.80 -1.07
C VAL A 90 17.45 -29.27 -1.15
N VAL A 91 17.90 -28.45 -0.21
CA VAL A 91 19.29 -27.93 -0.22
C VAL A 91 20.32 -29.04 -0.02
N LYS A 92 19.99 -30.08 0.73
CA LYS A 92 20.89 -31.21 0.99
C LYS A 92 20.97 -32.20 -0.17
N GLY A 93 19.85 -32.50 -0.81
CA GLY A 93 19.72 -33.61 -1.76
C GLY A 93 19.30 -33.25 -3.18
N GLY A 94 18.93 -32.00 -3.43
CA GLY A 94 18.46 -31.53 -4.73
C GLY A 94 19.60 -31.17 -5.69
N ASP A 95 19.25 -31.04 -6.97
CA ASP A 95 20.17 -30.55 -8.00
C ASP A 95 20.34 -29.02 -7.96
N ILE A 96 21.27 -28.48 -8.75
CA ILE A 96 21.57 -27.03 -8.80
C ILE A 96 20.29 -26.20 -9.09
N LYS A 97 19.45 -26.66 -10.00
CA LYS A 97 18.24 -25.94 -10.41
C LYS A 97 17.19 -25.97 -9.30
N GLU A 98 17.03 -27.11 -8.64
CA GLU A 98 16.15 -27.29 -7.49
C GLU A 98 16.58 -26.40 -6.32
N ILE A 99 17.86 -26.40 -5.97
CA ILE A 99 18.40 -25.56 -4.89
C ILE A 99 18.22 -24.07 -5.21
N GLN A 100 18.54 -23.64 -6.44
CA GLN A 100 18.34 -22.24 -6.84
C GLN A 100 16.86 -21.82 -6.78
N ASN A 101 15.95 -22.68 -7.23
CA ASN A 101 14.51 -22.41 -7.15
C ASN A 101 14.03 -22.38 -5.71
N GLN A 102 14.59 -23.23 -4.85
CA GLN A 102 14.29 -23.28 -3.43
C GLN A 102 14.64 -21.96 -2.73
N PHE A 103 15.84 -21.41 -2.95
CA PHE A 103 16.22 -20.10 -2.39
C PHE A 103 15.37 -18.95 -2.94
N LYS A 104 15.04 -18.95 -4.25
CA LYS A 104 14.15 -17.95 -4.84
C LYS A 104 12.76 -17.98 -4.19
N LYS A 105 12.22 -19.18 -3.96
CA LYS A 105 10.91 -19.37 -3.34
C LYS A 105 10.91 -18.98 -1.86
N ILE A 106 11.93 -19.37 -1.10
CA ILE A 106 12.12 -18.90 0.30
C ILE A 106 12.10 -17.38 0.35
N ASN A 107 12.88 -16.71 -0.49
CA ASN A 107 12.96 -15.26 -0.50
C ASN A 107 11.62 -14.59 -0.88
N LEU A 108 10.88 -15.17 -1.82
CA LEU A 108 9.56 -14.68 -2.20
C LEU A 108 8.56 -14.84 -1.05
N ASP A 109 8.56 -15.98 -0.37
CA ASP A 109 7.65 -16.24 0.76
C ASP A 109 7.95 -15.31 1.95
N ILE A 110 9.23 -15.02 2.21
CA ILE A 110 9.65 -13.99 3.17
C ILE A 110 9.10 -12.61 2.78
N MET A 111 9.24 -12.23 1.51
CA MET A 111 8.74 -10.95 1.01
C MET A 111 7.22 -10.84 1.08
N ALA A 112 6.50 -11.93 0.82
CA ALA A 112 5.05 -11.98 0.96
C ALA A 112 4.62 -11.79 2.42
N MET A 113 5.31 -12.44 3.37
CA MET A 113 5.08 -12.21 4.80
C MET A 113 5.40 -10.76 5.22
N LEU A 114 6.49 -10.18 4.71
CA LEU A 114 6.82 -8.77 4.96
C LEU A 114 5.72 -7.83 4.46
N ILE A 115 5.17 -8.08 3.27
CA ILE A 115 4.04 -7.33 2.71
C ILE A 115 2.79 -7.50 3.56
N ASN A 116 2.51 -8.73 4.02
CA ASN A 116 1.39 -9.01 4.91
C ASN A 116 1.46 -8.21 6.20
N ILE A 117 2.60 -8.25 6.89
CA ILE A 117 2.80 -7.48 8.12
C ILE A 117 2.62 -5.98 7.85
N LYS A 118 3.19 -5.46 6.75
CA LYS A 118 3.00 -4.05 6.36
C LYS A 118 1.55 -3.69 6.09
N SER A 119 0.79 -4.58 5.46
CA SER A 119 -0.63 -4.38 5.16
C SER A 119 -1.46 -4.34 6.44
N ILE A 120 -1.24 -5.32 7.33
CA ILE A 120 -1.90 -5.41 8.64
C ILE A 120 -1.59 -4.19 9.51
N MET A 121 -0.32 -3.76 9.56
CA MET A 121 0.09 -2.55 10.30
C MET A 121 -0.57 -1.24 9.80
N LYS A 122 -1.11 -1.23 8.58
CA LYS A 122 -1.88 -0.09 8.05
C LYS A 122 -3.38 -0.19 8.34
N GLY A 123 -3.87 -1.38 8.67
CA GLY A 123 -5.25 -1.66 9.03
C GLY A 123 -5.45 -1.76 10.55
N ASN A 124 -6.67 -2.15 10.94
CA ASN A 124 -7.04 -2.42 12.34
C ASN A 124 -7.03 -3.92 12.67
N SER A 125 -6.38 -4.75 11.84
CA SER A 125 -6.34 -6.20 12.03
C SER A 125 -5.19 -6.58 12.98
N ASP A 126 -5.40 -7.60 13.82
CA ASP A 126 -4.36 -8.13 14.69
C ASP A 126 -3.50 -9.18 13.96
N LEU A 127 -2.21 -9.22 14.31
CA LEU A 127 -1.29 -10.29 13.92
C LEU A 127 -1.51 -11.54 14.78
N GLY A 128 -1.32 -12.74 14.22
CA GLY A 128 -1.50 -14.00 14.93
C GLY A 128 -2.43 -14.99 14.24
N SER A 129 -2.42 -15.06 12.92
CA SER A 129 -3.17 -16.06 12.14
C SER A 129 -2.57 -17.48 12.27
N SER A 130 -3.20 -18.46 11.63
CA SER A 130 -2.61 -19.80 11.45
C SER A 130 -1.41 -19.77 10.48
N ILE A 131 -1.43 -18.88 9.50
CA ILE A 131 -0.32 -18.69 8.54
C ILE A 131 0.92 -18.22 9.27
N ASP A 132 0.76 -17.28 10.20
CA ASP A 132 1.85 -16.80 11.06
C ASP A 132 2.44 -17.98 11.86
N SER A 133 1.60 -18.88 12.39
CA SER A 133 2.05 -20.07 13.11
C SER A 133 2.90 -20.99 12.24
N SER A 134 2.50 -21.20 10.99
CA SER A 134 3.28 -21.98 10.02
C SER A 134 4.61 -21.30 9.72
N PHE A 135 4.62 -19.98 9.54
CA PHE A 135 5.85 -19.21 9.31
C PHE A 135 6.84 -19.37 10.47
N PHE A 136 6.40 -19.15 11.72
CA PHE A 136 7.27 -19.27 12.90
C PHE A 136 7.80 -20.70 13.11
N SER A 137 6.94 -21.71 12.94
CA SER A 137 7.33 -23.12 13.16
C SER A 137 8.27 -23.69 12.10
N THR A 138 8.30 -23.12 10.89
CA THR A 138 9.09 -23.66 9.77
C THR A 138 10.42 -22.93 9.52
N ILE A 139 10.66 -21.78 10.15
CA ILE A 139 11.94 -21.04 10.04
C ILE A 139 13.13 -21.93 10.42
N GLU A 140 12.95 -22.85 11.39
CA GLU A 140 14.03 -23.75 11.81
C GLU A 140 14.60 -24.56 10.64
N ASN A 141 13.75 -25.07 9.74
CA ASN A 141 14.19 -25.82 8.56
C ASN A 141 15.06 -24.97 7.61
N CYS A 142 14.77 -23.68 7.48
CA CYS A 142 15.63 -22.74 6.76
C CYS A 142 16.97 -22.56 7.48
N THR A 143 16.98 -22.47 8.82
CA THR A 143 18.23 -22.35 9.58
C THR A 143 19.14 -23.58 9.41
N TRP A 144 18.57 -24.79 9.32
CA TRP A 144 19.31 -26.01 8.98
C TRP A 144 19.87 -25.98 7.56
N ALA A 145 19.09 -25.50 6.58
CA ALA A 145 19.53 -25.37 5.20
C ALA A 145 20.74 -24.41 5.07
N PHE A 146 20.67 -23.23 5.69
CA PHE A 146 21.77 -22.27 5.68
C PHE A 146 23.02 -22.81 6.41
N THR A 147 22.81 -23.51 7.53
CA THR A 147 23.90 -24.17 8.27
C THR A 147 24.57 -25.25 7.41
N TYR A 148 23.82 -25.99 6.63
CA TYR A 148 24.37 -26.98 5.70
C TYR A 148 25.25 -26.33 4.63
N VAL A 149 24.76 -25.26 3.99
CA VAL A 149 25.52 -24.52 2.97
C VAL A 149 26.88 -24.07 3.48
N ILE A 150 26.93 -23.44 4.66
CA ILE A 150 28.21 -22.94 5.20
C ILE A 150 29.12 -24.08 5.69
N ASN A 151 28.57 -25.13 6.30
CA ASN A 151 29.37 -26.25 6.80
C ASN A 151 29.93 -27.15 5.69
N LYS A 152 29.25 -27.21 4.53
CA LYS A 152 29.70 -27.95 3.34
C LYS A 152 30.44 -27.08 2.33
N GLU A 153 30.67 -25.82 2.68
CA GLU A 153 31.32 -24.82 1.84
C GLU A 153 30.75 -24.69 0.42
N ILE A 154 29.42 -24.68 0.28
CA ILE A 154 28.75 -24.61 -1.03
C ILE A 154 28.69 -23.15 -1.50
N GLU A 155 29.80 -22.68 -2.09
CA GLU A 155 30.05 -21.27 -2.39
C GLU A 155 28.97 -20.60 -3.27
N GLU A 156 28.42 -21.33 -4.24
CA GLU A 156 27.36 -20.83 -5.15
C GLU A 156 26.09 -20.37 -4.41
N TYR A 157 25.85 -20.86 -3.19
CA TYR A 157 24.68 -20.52 -2.39
C TYR A 157 24.97 -19.56 -1.24
N TYR A 158 26.18 -19.02 -1.12
CA TYR A 158 26.51 -18.04 -0.10
C TYR A 158 25.68 -16.75 -0.23
N ILE A 159 25.66 -16.15 -1.43
CA ILE A 159 24.90 -14.92 -1.68
C ILE A 159 23.38 -15.15 -1.48
N PRO A 160 22.75 -16.18 -2.09
CA PRO A 160 21.35 -16.49 -1.82
C PRO A 160 21.02 -16.69 -0.33
N SER A 161 21.87 -17.40 0.41
CA SER A 161 21.68 -17.63 1.85
C SER A 161 21.71 -16.33 2.63
N LEU A 162 22.69 -15.45 2.36
CA LEU A 162 22.82 -14.15 3.03
C LEU A 162 21.60 -13.25 2.79
N TYR A 163 21.06 -13.20 1.56
CA TYR A 163 19.83 -12.45 1.30
C TYR A 163 18.62 -13.04 2.02
N CYS A 164 18.46 -14.37 2.04
CA CYS A 164 17.35 -15.01 2.75
C CYS A 164 17.43 -14.77 4.25
N ILE A 165 18.61 -14.96 4.87
CA ILE A 165 18.84 -14.69 6.30
C ILE A 165 18.52 -13.22 6.60
N GLY A 166 19.06 -12.28 5.80
CA GLY A 166 18.84 -10.86 6.03
C GLY A 166 17.38 -10.43 5.88
N ASN A 167 16.68 -10.93 4.87
CA ASN A 167 15.26 -10.64 4.67
C ASN A 167 14.38 -11.30 5.75
N MET A 168 14.73 -12.50 6.24
CA MET A 168 14.06 -13.14 7.38
C MET A 168 14.21 -12.29 8.64
N ILE A 169 15.44 -11.85 8.94
CA ILE A 169 15.73 -10.96 10.06
C ILE A 169 14.89 -9.69 9.92
N GLN A 170 14.92 -9.02 8.77
CA GLN A 170 14.13 -7.81 8.50
C GLN A 170 12.62 -8.02 8.76
N THR A 171 12.09 -9.17 8.33
CA THR A 171 10.67 -9.51 8.48
C THR A 171 10.31 -9.76 9.94
N LEU A 172 11.12 -10.53 10.68
CA LEU A 172 10.94 -10.77 12.12
C LEU A 172 11.01 -9.47 12.92
N ILE A 173 11.91 -8.55 12.56
CA ILE A 173 12.04 -7.23 13.18
C ILE A 173 10.79 -6.38 12.92
N LEU A 174 10.29 -6.38 11.68
CA LEU A 174 9.07 -5.66 11.35
C LEU A 174 7.90 -6.22 12.16
N TYR A 175 7.80 -7.53 12.24
CA TYR A 175 6.81 -8.23 13.04
C TYR A 175 6.91 -7.85 14.54
N TYR A 176 8.13 -7.78 15.09
CA TYR A 176 8.38 -7.32 16.46
C TYR A 176 7.90 -5.87 16.68
N LYS A 177 8.15 -4.98 15.70
CA LYS A 177 7.73 -3.58 15.75
C LYS A 177 6.22 -3.38 15.60
N ALA A 178 5.53 -4.30 14.94
CA ALA A 178 4.07 -4.26 14.80
C ALA A 178 3.33 -4.41 16.15
N GLY A 179 4.01 -4.90 17.19
CA GLY A 179 3.48 -4.91 18.55
C GLY A 179 2.67 -6.18 18.86
N LYS A 180 1.38 -6.02 19.23
CA LYS A 180 0.52 -7.09 19.77
C LYS A 180 0.56 -8.33 18.88
N SER A 181 1.24 -9.37 19.34
CA SER A 181 1.25 -10.67 18.68
C SER A 181 1.43 -11.80 19.69
N LYS A 182 0.72 -12.90 19.45
CA LYS A 182 0.88 -14.17 20.16
C LYS A 182 2.27 -14.82 20.00
N PHE A 183 3.07 -14.39 19.02
CA PHE A 183 4.41 -14.93 18.74
C PHE A 183 5.56 -14.09 19.29
N ARG A 184 5.28 -13.04 20.08
CA ARG A 184 6.31 -12.09 20.53
C ARG A 184 7.52 -12.76 21.17
N ASP A 185 7.28 -13.78 21.99
CA ASP A 185 8.34 -14.51 22.70
C ASP A 185 9.18 -15.43 21.80
N GLN A 186 8.68 -15.77 20.61
CA GLN A 186 9.41 -16.60 19.63
C GLN A 186 10.32 -15.76 18.72
N ILE A 187 10.05 -14.45 18.57
CA ILE A 187 10.77 -13.60 17.62
C ILE A 187 12.25 -13.44 18.00
N LEU A 188 12.54 -13.07 19.25
CA LEU A 188 13.92 -12.83 19.68
C LEU A 188 14.79 -14.11 19.61
N PRO A 189 14.33 -15.28 20.09
CA PRO A 189 15.07 -16.54 19.89
C PRO A 189 15.37 -16.86 18.42
N LEU A 190 14.43 -16.63 17.51
CA LEU A 190 14.64 -16.87 16.08
C LEU A 190 15.63 -15.87 15.47
N ILE A 191 15.54 -14.58 15.83
CA ILE A 191 16.53 -13.57 15.44
C ILE A 191 17.93 -13.98 15.93
N ASP A 192 18.04 -14.48 17.17
CA ASP A 192 19.31 -14.95 17.72
C ASP A 192 19.86 -16.17 16.98
N SER A 193 19.00 -17.11 16.62
CA SER A 193 19.38 -18.28 15.81
C SER A 193 19.91 -17.87 14.43
N LEU A 194 19.18 -17.00 13.72
CA LEU A 194 19.59 -16.46 12.43
C LEU A 194 20.89 -15.65 12.54
N ASN A 195 21.05 -14.84 13.58
CA ASN A 195 22.26 -14.05 13.79
C ASN A 195 23.48 -14.93 14.09
N LYS A 196 23.32 -16.05 14.80
CA LYS A 196 24.39 -17.04 15.00
C LYS A 196 24.85 -17.62 13.65
N ILE A 197 23.92 -17.93 12.76
CA ILE A 197 24.25 -18.44 11.43
C ILE A 197 24.91 -17.36 10.59
N LEU A 198 24.36 -16.14 10.58
CA LEU A 198 24.97 -15.01 9.90
C LEU A 198 26.43 -14.82 10.33
N ASN A 199 26.71 -14.87 11.64
CA ASN A 199 28.08 -14.78 12.16
C ASN A 199 28.99 -15.92 11.67
N LYS A 200 28.48 -17.14 11.48
CA LYS A 200 29.26 -18.23 10.85
C LYS A 200 29.66 -17.89 9.42
N PHE A 201 28.73 -17.33 8.64
CA PHE A 201 29.03 -16.82 7.30
C PHE A 201 30.06 -15.69 7.35
N LEU A 202 29.86 -14.70 8.22
CA LEU A 202 30.77 -13.54 8.35
C LEU A 202 32.18 -13.92 8.83
N ASN A 203 32.34 -15.03 9.53
CA ASN A 203 33.65 -15.53 9.97
C ASN A 203 34.38 -16.35 8.90
N ASN A 204 33.70 -16.76 7.83
CA ASN A 204 34.31 -17.52 6.72
C ASN A 204 35.05 -16.57 5.75
N ASP A 205 36.32 -16.84 5.47
CA ASP A 205 37.16 -15.93 4.67
C ASP A 205 36.72 -15.78 3.20
N LYS A 206 36.16 -16.84 2.60
CA LYS A 206 35.60 -16.77 1.24
C LYS A 206 34.37 -15.86 1.22
N VAL A 207 33.51 -15.96 2.23
CA VAL A 207 32.34 -15.11 2.38
C VAL A 207 32.75 -13.65 2.63
N LYS A 208 33.74 -13.40 3.50
CA LYS A 208 34.29 -12.04 3.72
C LYS A 208 34.75 -11.41 2.40
N LYS A 209 35.46 -12.17 1.57
CA LYS A 209 35.90 -11.70 0.24
C LYS A 209 34.73 -11.38 -0.69
N ILE A 210 33.68 -12.20 -0.69
CA ILE A 210 32.46 -11.94 -1.46
C ILE A 210 31.78 -10.65 -0.99
N ILE A 211 31.65 -10.44 0.32
CA ILE A 211 31.01 -9.26 0.90
C ILE A 211 31.85 -8.01 0.61
N HIS A 212 33.17 -8.09 0.79
CA HIS A 212 34.09 -6.98 0.49
C HIS A 212 34.02 -6.53 -0.97
N ASN A 213 33.85 -7.48 -1.90
CA ASN A 213 33.73 -7.18 -3.33
C ASN A 213 32.29 -6.84 -3.77
N ASN A 214 31.33 -6.79 -2.86
CA ASN A 214 29.93 -6.54 -3.16
C ASN A 214 29.34 -5.52 -2.18
N ASN A 215 29.54 -4.25 -2.47
CA ASN A 215 29.09 -3.14 -1.63
C ASN A 215 27.59 -3.20 -1.33
N GLN A 216 26.77 -3.51 -2.33
CA GLN A 216 25.32 -3.67 -2.13
C GLN A 216 25.00 -4.70 -1.05
N LEU A 217 25.63 -5.88 -1.11
CA LEU A 217 25.43 -6.93 -0.12
C LEU A 217 25.98 -6.50 1.25
N SER A 218 27.16 -5.88 1.27
CA SER A 218 27.78 -5.34 2.49
C SER A 218 26.82 -4.40 3.23
N TYR A 219 26.36 -3.33 2.57
CA TYR A 219 25.40 -2.39 3.17
C TYR A 219 24.07 -3.05 3.56
N PHE A 220 23.60 -4.03 2.79
CA PHE A 220 22.40 -4.77 3.15
C PHE A 220 22.59 -5.54 4.46
N ILE A 221 23.72 -6.22 4.65
CA ILE A 221 24.04 -6.97 5.88
C ILE A 221 24.25 -6.02 7.06
N GLU A 222 25.01 -4.94 6.90
CA GLU A 222 25.22 -3.92 7.94
C GLU A 222 23.90 -3.35 8.45
N ASN A 223 22.92 -3.12 7.55
CA ASN A 223 21.58 -2.72 7.94
C ASN A 223 20.88 -3.74 8.84
N GLN A 224 20.98 -5.04 8.53
CA GLN A 224 20.37 -6.09 9.37
C GLN A 224 21.06 -6.22 10.73
N LEU A 225 22.39 -6.17 10.76
CA LEU A 225 23.17 -6.18 12.00
C LEU A 225 22.77 -5.00 12.88
N LYS A 226 22.71 -3.79 12.32
CA LYS A 226 22.27 -2.59 13.04
C LYS A 226 20.91 -2.78 13.70
N TYR A 227 19.93 -3.34 12.98
CA TYR A 227 18.63 -3.59 13.58
C TYR A 227 18.65 -4.63 14.70
N CYS A 228 19.38 -5.73 14.52
CA CYS A 228 19.55 -6.76 15.57
C CYS A 228 20.12 -6.18 16.86
N PHE A 229 21.11 -5.29 16.76
CA PHE A 229 21.69 -4.60 17.92
C PHE A 229 20.70 -3.61 18.56
N ASN A 230 20.04 -2.78 17.74
CA ASN A 230 19.10 -1.77 18.23
C ASN A 230 17.93 -2.38 19.02
N ILE A 231 17.39 -3.52 18.60
CA ILE A 231 16.26 -4.18 19.29
C ILE A 231 16.68 -4.74 20.65
N LYS A 232 17.97 -5.04 20.82
CA LYS A 232 18.58 -5.44 22.09
C LYS A 232 19.04 -4.26 22.93
N GLY A 233 18.69 -3.03 22.55
CA GLY A 233 19.10 -1.81 23.25
C GLY A 233 20.60 -1.49 23.13
N LYS A 234 21.28 -2.06 22.13
CA LYS A 234 22.71 -1.81 21.88
C LYS A 234 22.89 -0.88 20.68
N THR A 235 23.94 -0.07 20.73
CA THR A 235 24.40 0.72 19.57
C THR A 235 25.23 -0.15 18.63
N TYR A 236 25.14 0.14 17.34
CA TYR A 236 25.94 -0.50 16.30
C TYR A 236 26.29 0.56 15.25
N ASP A 237 27.56 0.92 15.24
CA ASP A 237 28.10 1.94 14.35
C ASP A 237 28.59 1.27 13.07
N VAL A 238 27.96 1.64 11.96
CA VAL A 238 28.32 1.16 10.63
C VAL A 238 29.38 2.09 10.07
N VAL A 239 30.50 1.53 9.63
CA VAL A 239 31.52 2.27 8.87
C VAL A 239 31.01 2.47 7.45
N ILE A 240 30.84 3.72 7.04
CA ILE A 240 30.32 4.09 5.72
C ILE A 240 31.42 4.84 4.96
N ASN A 241 31.86 4.27 3.82
CA ASN A 241 32.79 4.95 2.91
C ASN A 241 32.09 5.25 1.58
N LEU A 242 31.69 6.51 1.38
CA LEU A 242 30.99 6.92 0.15
C LEU A 242 31.87 6.94 -1.10
N GLU A 243 33.19 7.07 -0.96
CA GLU A 243 34.11 7.06 -2.10
C GLU A 243 34.23 5.67 -2.73
N GLU A 244 34.21 4.61 -1.91
CA GLU A 244 34.28 3.21 -2.38
C GLU A 244 33.06 2.81 -3.22
N VAL A 245 31.91 3.44 -2.99
CA VAL A 245 30.65 3.15 -3.71
C VAL A 245 30.32 4.16 -4.80
N ARG A 246 31.23 5.09 -5.10
CA ARG A 246 30.96 6.18 -6.04
C ARG A 246 30.70 5.68 -7.47
N PHE A 247 31.38 4.60 -7.88
CA PHE A 247 31.38 4.09 -9.25
C PHE A 247 30.62 2.77 -9.43
N GLU A 248 29.53 2.62 -8.67
CA GLU A 248 28.66 1.45 -8.76
C GLU A 248 27.76 1.46 -10.00
N ARG A 249 27.26 0.28 -10.40
CA ARG A 249 26.20 0.20 -11.43
C ARG A 249 24.89 0.80 -10.89
N ILE A 250 24.03 1.33 -11.75
CA ILE A 250 22.76 1.99 -11.36
C ILE A 250 21.96 1.16 -10.36
N ARG A 251 21.76 -0.13 -10.63
CA ARG A 251 21.04 -1.03 -9.71
C ARG A 251 21.70 -1.14 -8.34
N SER A 252 23.03 -1.27 -8.30
CA SER A 252 23.80 -1.34 -7.06
C SER A 252 23.67 -0.03 -6.27
N VAL A 253 23.82 1.11 -6.93
CA VAL A 253 23.62 2.45 -6.35
C VAL A 253 22.25 2.53 -5.67
N LEU A 254 21.18 2.17 -6.39
CA LEU A 254 19.82 2.23 -5.89
C LEU A 254 19.58 1.29 -4.70
N ARG A 255 20.14 0.07 -4.72
CA ARG A 255 20.04 -0.85 -3.57
C ARG A 255 20.86 -0.40 -2.36
N ILE A 256 22.04 0.18 -2.58
CA ILE A 256 22.85 0.82 -1.53
C ILE A 256 22.05 1.96 -0.89
N LEU A 257 21.43 2.83 -1.69
CA LEU A 257 20.57 3.91 -1.22
C LEU A 257 19.43 3.39 -0.33
N THR A 258 18.73 2.31 -0.73
CA THR A 258 17.66 1.75 0.11
C THR A 258 18.16 1.23 1.46
N SER A 259 19.41 0.76 1.55
CA SER A 259 20.03 0.31 2.80
C SER A 259 20.54 1.48 3.64
N LEU A 260 21.23 2.44 3.02
CA LEU A 260 21.73 3.65 3.68
C LEU A 260 20.60 4.44 4.32
N PHE A 261 19.45 4.54 3.68
CA PHE A 261 18.28 5.21 4.25
C PHE A 261 17.88 4.64 5.62
N LYS A 262 18.08 3.33 5.83
CA LYS A 262 17.81 2.64 7.09
C LYS A 262 18.98 2.69 8.07
N ILE A 263 20.21 2.74 7.56
CA ILE A 263 21.42 2.84 8.37
C ILE A 263 21.62 4.26 8.88
N ASN A 264 21.79 5.23 7.98
CA ASN A 264 22.06 6.62 8.33
C ASN A 264 21.47 7.56 7.27
N LYS A 265 20.46 8.32 7.69
CA LYS A 265 19.73 9.29 6.86
C LYS A 265 20.63 10.38 6.26
N GLN A 266 21.65 10.83 6.99
CA GLN A 266 22.55 11.87 6.50
C GLN A 266 23.45 11.35 5.36
N TYR A 267 24.08 10.19 5.54
CA TYR A 267 24.87 9.57 4.46
C TYR A 267 24.00 9.19 3.26
N PHE A 268 22.76 8.75 3.48
CA PHE A 268 21.80 8.56 2.40
C PHE A 268 21.58 9.86 1.61
N LYS A 269 21.33 10.99 2.30
CA LYS A 269 21.12 12.30 1.66
C LYS A 269 22.33 12.71 0.82
N GLU A 270 23.53 12.57 1.36
CA GLU A 270 24.79 12.92 0.68
C GLU A 270 25.01 12.04 -0.55
N TYR A 271 24.92 10.72 -0.41
CA TYR A 271 25.11 9.79 -1.51
C TYR A 271 24.03 9.93 -2.60
N PHE A 272 22.77 10.17 -2.21
CA PHE A 272 21.69 10.44 -3.15
C PHE A 272 22.00 11.68 -3.98
N LYS A 273 22.43 12.78 -3.35
CA LYS A 273 22.81 14.01 -4.06
C LYS A 273 23.97 13.82 -5.03
N ILE A 274 24.98 13.03 -4.66
CA ILE A 274 26.13 12.72 -5.53
C ILE A 274 25.67 11.95 -6.78
N GLN A 275 24.75 11.00 -6.63
CA GLN A 275 24.33 10.12 -7.71
C GLN A 275 23.14 10.65 -8.50
N TYR A 276 22.44 11.68 -8.01
CA TYR A 276 21.16 12.12 -8.54
C TYR A 276 21.21 12.46 -10.04
N SER A 277 22.17 13.28 -10.49
CA SER A 277 22.27 13.66 -11.91
C SER A 277 22.41 12.43 -12.81
N ARG A 278 23.30 11.51 -12.44
CA ARG A 278 23.51 10.25 -13.16
C ARG A 278 22.25 9.36 -13.17
N LEU A 279 21.49 9.32 -12.07
CA LEU A 279 20.23 8.56 -12.02
C LEU A 279 19.16 9.20 -12.92
N VAL A 280 19.13 10.52 -13.04
CA VAL A 280 18.22 11.23 -13.95
C VAL A 280 18.62 11.02 -15.40
N ASP A 281 19.91 11.13 -15.74
CA ASP A 281 20.43 10.95 -17.10
C ASP A 281 20.13 9.54 -17.64
N GLU A 282 20.16 8.51 -16.80
CA GLU A 282 19.88 7.12 -17.17
C GLU A 282 18.40 6.72 -17.06
N LEU A 283 17.52 7.61 -16.62
CA LEU A 283 16.12 7.28 -16.25
C LEU A 283 15.35 6.56 -17.37
N GLU A 284 15.52 6.99 -18.61
CA GLU A 284 14.82 6.41 -19.77
C GLU A 284 15.34 5.00 -20.10
N ASN A 285 16.63 4.74 -19.88
CA ASN A 285 17.29 3.46 -20.13
C ASN A 285 17.08 2.44 -19.00
N MET A 286 16.58 2.87 -17.85
CA MET A 286 16.35 2.00 -16.71
C MET A 286 15.31 0.93 -17.04
N ASN A 287 15.63 -0.33 -16.73
CA ASN A 287 14.62 -1.38 -16.67
C ASN A 287 13.65 -1.13 -15.51
N ILE A 288 12.56 -1.88 -15.47
CA ILE A 288 11.50 -1.67 -14.47
C ILE A 288 11.99 -1.82 -13.02
N LEU A 289 12.93 -2.72 -12.71
CA LEU A 289 13.44 -2.87 -11.35
C LEU A 289 14.20 -1.62 -10.90
N ASP A 290 15.01 -1.07 -11.79
CA ASP A 290 15.78 0.14 -11.49
C ASP A 290 14.82 1.34 -11.33
N LYS A 291 13.76 1.44 -12.15
CA LYS A 291 12.69 2.44 -11.97
C LYS A 291 11.96 2.29 -10.63
N ILE A 292 11.62 1.08 -10.21
CA ILE A 292 10.98 0.81 -8.91
C ILE A 292 11.88 1.25 -7.75
N LEU A 293 13.16 0.87 -7.78
CA LEU A 293 14.11 1.23 -6.73
C LEU A 293 14.37 2.73 -6.71
N PHE A 294 14.44 3.38 -7.88
CA PHE A 294 14.61 4.83 -7.97
C PHE A 294 13.39 5.57 -7.42
N LEU A 295 12.17 5.12 -7.75
CA LEU A 295 10.95 5.70 -7.17
C LEU A 295 11.01 5.64 -5.65
N ARG A 296 11.37 4.49 -5.09
CA ARG A 296 11.49 4.32 -3.64
C ARG A 296 12.52 5.26 -3.01
N SER A 297 13.73 5.35 -3.58
CA SER A 297 14.77 6.25 -3.07
C SER A 297 14.38 7.72 -3.20
N LEU A 298 13.78 8.12 -4.31
CA LEU A 298 13.30 9.49 -4.54
C LEU A 298 12.17 9.84 -3.55
N SER A 299 11.23 8.92 -3.32
CA SER A 299 10.16 9.08 -2.33
C SER A 299 10.71 9.19 -0.90
N ASP A 300 11.68 8.36 -0.52
CA ASP A 300 12.32 8.40 0.80
C ASP A 300 13.14 9.71 0.99
N TYR A 301 13.78 10.21 -0.08
CA TYR A 301 14.50 11.49 -0.06
C TYR A 301 13.55 12.68 0.12
N ASN A 302 12.49 12.75 -0.70
CA ASN A 302 11.54 13.86 -0.69
C ASN A 302 10.83 13.96 0.68
N TYR A 303 10.30 12.83 1.18
CA TYR A 303 9.60 12.78 2.47
C TYR A 303 10.44 13.23 3.67
N HIS A 304 11.77 13.09 3.61
CA HIS A 304 12.64 13.36 4.77
C HIS A 304 13.47 14.63 4.69
N PHE A 305 13.74 15.16 3.50
CA PHE A 305 14.72 16.24 3.34
C PHE A 305 14.25 17.43 2.51
N GLU A 306 13.14 17.30 1.80
CA GLU A 306 12.52 18.44 1.12
C GLU A 306 11.42 19.00 2.02
N GLU A 307 11.26 20.32 1.99
CA GLU A 307 10.13 20.95 2.67
C GLU A 307 8.84 20.54 1.94
N ASN A 308 7.85 20.06 2.70
CA ASN A 308 6.50 19.85 2.20
C ASN A 308 5.88 21.22 1.93
N ASP A 309 6.17 21.77 0.75
CA ASP A 309 5.29 22.77 0.18
C ASP A 309 3.90 22.12 0.13
N ASN A 310 2.87 22.75 0.70
CA ASN A 310 1.47 22.29 0.66
C ASN A 310 0.91 22.13 -0.79
N TYR A 311 1.76 22.27 -1.80
CA TYR A 311 1.47 22.10 -3.20
C TYR A 311 1.33 20.62 -3.57
N LYS A 312 0.13 20.25 -4.02
CA LYS A 312 -0.15 18.93 -4.56
C LYS A 312 -0.06 18.91 -6.09
N PHE A 313 0.45 17.83 -6.67
CA PHE A 313 0.52 17.66 -8.12
C PHE A 313 0.08 16.26 -8.59
N GLU A 314 -0.25 16.17 -9.88
CA GLU A 314 -0.65 14.91 -10.52
C GLU A 314 0.57 14.16 -11.06
N LEU A 315 0.72 12.91 -10.65
CA LEU A 315 1.61 11.90 -11.20
C LEU A 315 1.17 11.46 -12.60
N GLY A 316 -0.05 11.79 -13.04
CA GLY A 316 -0.57 11.47 -14.36
C GLY A 316 -1.05 10.02 -14.50
N MET A 317 -1.37 9.35 -13.39
CA MET A 317 -1.90 7.97 -13.43
C MET A 317 -3.35 8.00 -13.92
N ILE A 318 -3.74 6.99 -14.71
CA ILE A 318 -5.07 6.88 -15.30
C ILE A 318 -5.57 5.45 -15.14
N GLU A 319 -6.81 5.32 -14.70
CA GLU A 319 -7.55 4.05 -14.71
C GLU A 319 -8.85 4.25 -15.50
N ILE A 320 -9.23 3.23 -16.26
CA ILE A 320 -10.49 3.22 -17.01
C ILE A 320 -11.51 2.45 -16.19
N TYR A 321 -12.62 3.10 -15.85
CA TYR A 321 -13.78 2.50 -15.19
C TYR A 321 -14.91 2.24 -16.18
N ASP A 322 -15.69 1.20 -15.93
CA ASP A 322 -16.92 0.97 -16.69
C ASP A 322 -17.88 2.14 -16.49
N LYS A 323 -18.34 2.73 -17.59
CA LYS A 323 -19.22 3.89 -17.54
C LYS A 323 -20.60 3.48 -17.03
N ILE A 324 -20.99 4.04 -15.89
CA ILE A 324 -22.35 3.96 -15.37
C ILE A 324 -23.03 5.30 -15.62
N ASP A 325 -24.24 5.26 -16.19
CA ASP A 325 -25.11 6.42 -16.25
C ASP A 325 -25.59 6.76 -14.83
N ILE A 326 -25.07 7.87 -14.30
CA ILE A 326 -25.37 8.30 -12.93
C ILE A 326 -26.80 8.78 -12.78
N GLU A 327 -27.38 9.39 -13.81
CA GLU A 327 -28.75 9.90 -13.72
C GLU A 327 -29.74 8.72 -13.67
N ASP A 328 -29.59 7.75 -14.58
CA ASP A 328 -30.37 6.50 -14.56
C ASP A 328 -30.20 5.75 -13.23
N PHE A 329 -28.96 5.61 -12.75
CA PHE A 329 -28.67 4.93 -11.48
C PHE A 329 -29.34 5.63 -10.29
N LEU A 330 -29.24 6.96 -10.19
CA LEU A 330 -29.85 7.73 -9.10
C LEU A 330 -31.38 7.63 -9.13
N ASN A 331 -31.98 7.61 -10.31
CA ASN A 331 -33.42 7.41 -10.46
C ASN A 331 -33.87 5.99 -10.09
N HIS A 332 -33.11 4.97 -10.48
CA HIS A 332 -33.37 3.59 -10.10
C HIS A 332 -33.36 3.40 -8.57
N VAL A 333 -32.37 3.99 -7.88
CA VAL A 333 -32.18 3.79 -6.44
C VAL A 333 -33.03 4.71 -5.58
N PHE A 334 -33.09 6.01 -5.89
CA PHE A 334 -33.70 7.05 -5.05
C PHE A 334 -34.94 7.68 -5.69
N ASN A 335 -35.16 7.47 -6.98
CA ASN A 335 -36.30 8.02 -7.72
C ASN A 335 -36.33 9.57 -7.67
N ILE A 336 -35.16 10.17 -7.95
CA ILE A 336 -34.89 11.61 -7.88
C ILE A 336 -35.82 12.42 -8.80
N GLU A 337 -36.17 11.89 -9.98
CA GLU A 337 -37.09 12.54 -10.93
C GLU A 337 -38.47 12.89 -10.35
N LYS A 338 -38.94 12.20 -9.31
CA LYS A 338 -40.24 12.51 -8.67
C LYS A 338 -40.16 13.61 -7.63
N ILE A 339 -38.96 14.13 -7.33
CA ILE A 339 -38.77 15.17 -6.32
C ILE A 339 -39.23 16.51 -6.87
N ASN A 340 -40.25 17.09 -6.25
CA ASN A 340 -40.62 18.49 -6.50
C ASN A 340 -39.76 19.43 -5.64
N VAL A 341 -38.64 19.90 -6.19
CA VAL A 341 -37.72 20.81 -5.48
C VAL A 341 -38.39 22.15 -5.11
N ASN A 342 -39.43 22.56 -5.84
CA ASN A 342 -40.15 23.82 -5.58
C ASN A 342 -41.08 23.74 -4.37
N SER A 343 -41.47 22.54 -3.91
CA SER A 343 -42.27 22.39 -2.69
C SER A 343 -41.45 22.46 -1.40
N VAL A 344 -40.11 22.46 -1.49
CA VAL A 344 -39.20 22.51 -0.35
C VAL A 344 -39.15 23.94 0.21
N LYS A 345 -39.53 24.12 1.48
CA LYS A 345 -39.53 25.42 2.16
C LYS A 345 -38.20 25.66 2.87
N GLN A 346 -37.92 26.93 3.21
CA GLN A 346 -36.70 27.28 3.96
C GLN A 346 -36.65 26.57 5.33
N SER A 347 -37.80 26.41 6.00
CA SER A 347 -37.89 25.65 7.25
C SER A 347 -37.41 24.20 7.13
N ASP A 348 -37.59 23.58 5.98
CA ASP A 348 -37.18 22.18 5.73
C ASP A 348 -35.65 22.11 5.55
N ILE A 349 -35.08 23.12 4.87
CA ILE A 349 -33.62 23.29 4.74
C ILE A 349 -32.98 23.57 6.10
N ASP A 350 -33.61 24.39 6.94
CA ASP A 350 -33.10 24.71 8.26
C ASP A 350 -33.09 23.47 9.17
N LYS A 351 -34.15 22.65 9.13
CA LYS A 351 -34.18 21.34 9.79
C LYS A 351 -33.06 20.42 9.29
N LEU A 352 -32.89 20.31 7.96
CA LEU A 352 -31.83 19.49 7.36
C LEU A 352 -30.44 19.90 7.85
N LYS A 353 -30.18 21.21 7.96
CA LYS A 353 -28.87 21.73 8.41
C LYS A 353 -28.57 21.48 9.89
N LEU A 354 -29.61 21.25 10.71
CA LEU A 354 -29.47 20.96 12.14
C LEU A 354 -29.21 19.47 12.43
N LEU A 355 -29.46 18.58 11.46
CA LEU A 355 -29.18 17.16 11.63
C LEU A 355 -27.69 16.92 11.83
N LYS A 356 -27.35 15.93 12.66
CA LYS A 356 -26.00 15.37 12.74
C LYS A 356 -25.80 14.30 11.65
N ASP A 357 -24.55 13.95 11.35
CA ASP A 357 -24.20 12.94 10.33
C ASP A 357 -24.96 11.61 10.58
N CYS A 358 -25.03 11.14 11.83
CA CYS A 358 -25.73 9.90 12.18
C CYS A 358 -27.25 9.97 11.95
N GLU A 359 -27.88 11.10 12.24
CA GLU A 359 -29.32 11.31 12.07
C GLU A 359 -29.68 11.42 10.59
N LEU A 360 -28.87 12.19 9.84
CA LEU A 360 -29.02 12.33 8.40
C LEU A 360 -28.88 10.98 7.71
N ARG A 361 -27.87 10.19 8.09
CA ARG A 361 -27.65 8.85 7.54
C ARG A 361 -28.82 7.91 7.81
N ALA A 362 -29.32 7.87 9.05
CA ALA A 362 -30.46 7.02 9.42
C ALA A 362 -31.71 7.37 8.59
N ARG A 363 -32.05 8.66 8.52
CA ARG A 363 -33.18 9.18 7.73
C ARG A 363 -33.01 8.90 6.24
N PHE A 364 -31.82 9.13 5.70
CA PHE A 364 -31.51 8.90 4.28
C PHE A 364 -31.60 7.41 3.91
N SER A 365 -31.28 6.50 4.82
CA SER A 365 -31.32 5.06 4.56
C SER A 365 -32.69 4.57 4.09
N HIS A 366 -33.77 5.20 4.58
CA HIS A 366 -35.16 4.88 4.20
C HIS A 366 -35.51 5.29 2.76
N THR A 367 -34.68 6.11 2.11
CA THR A 367 -34.88 6.56 0.73
C THR A 367 -34.37 5.54 -0.31
N ILE A 368 -33.56 4.57 0.12
CA ILE A 368 -32.89 3.60 -0.74
C ILE A 368 -33.84 2.46 -1.11
N LYS A 369 -34.03 2.23 -2.41
CA LYS A 369 -34.85 1.12 -2.93
C LYS A 369 -33.99 -0.08 -3.32
N GLY A 370 -34.62 -1.26 -3.34
CA GLY A 370 -33.99 -2.50 -3.83
C GLY A 370 -33.00 -3.15 -2.85
N VAL A 371 -32.92 -2.68 -1.60
CA VAL A 371 -32.10 -3.26 -0.53
C VAL A 371 -33.01 -3.66 0.64
N SER A 372 -32.70 -4.77 1.30
CA SER A 372 -33.48 -5.18 2.48
C SER A 372 -33.29 -4.20 3.65
N LYS A 373 -34.39 -3.90 4.36
CA LYS A 373 -34.39 -3.01 5.53
C LYS A 373 -33.33 -3.39 6.57
N ARG A 374 -33.14 -4.70 6.82
CA ARG A 374 -32.12 -5.21 7.74
C ARG A 374 -30.70 -4.78 7.37
N ILE A 375 -30.36 -4.76 6.08
CA ILE A 375 -29.04 -4.31 5.62
C ILE A 375 -28.93 -2.79 5.84
N LEU A 376 -29.97 -2.04 5.45
CA LEU A 376 -30.01 -0.58 5.59
C LEU A 376 -29.85 -0.13 7.05
N ASP A 377 -30.62 -0.73 7.97
CA ASP A 377 -30.57 -0.43 9.40
C ASP A 377 -29.17 -0.72 9.97
N ARG A 378 -28.57 -1.85 9.59
CA ARG A 378 -27.22 -2.22 10.01
C ARG A 378 -26.19 -1.21 9.53
N GLU A 379 -26.20 -0.87 8.25
CA GLU A 379 -25.25 0.09 7.65
C GLU A 379 -25.44 1.50 8.25
N ALA A 380 -26.68 1.97 8.43
CA ALA A 380 -26.99 3.26 9.02
C ALA A 380 -26.60 3.38 10.51
N SER A 381 -26.48 2.24 11.20
CA SER A 381 -26.09 2.16 12.61
C SER A 381 -24.58 2.04 12.85
N LYS A 382 -23.76 1.87 11.79
CA LYS A 382 -22.30 1.71 11.92
C LYS A 382 -21.68 2.87 12.73
N PRO A 383 -20.87 2.60 13.77
CA PRO A 383 -20.19 3.67 14.50
C PRO A 383 -19.35 4.52 13.54
N HIS A 384 -19.22 5.81 13.84
CA HIS A 384 -18.42 6.74 13.05
C HIS A 384 -17.30 7.31 13.92
N GLY A 385 -16.05 7.02 13.53
CA GLY A 385 -14.91 7.82 13.98
C GLY A 385 -14.83 9.15 13.25
N VAL A 386 -14.19 10.16 13.85
CA VAL A 386 -13.91 11.49 13.24
C VAL A 386 -13.14 11.36 11.90
N PHE A 387 -12.52 10.20 11.66
CA PHE A 387 -11.71 9.86 10.48
C PHE A 387 -12.26 8.67 9.67
N GLU A 388 -13.42 8.11 10.00
CA GLU A 388 -14.05 7.02 9.22
C GLU A 388 -14.89 7.59 8.08
N ILE A 389 -14.71 7.04 6.89
CA ILE A 389 -14.98 7.71 5.61
C ILE A 389 -15.54 6.67 4.61
N SER A 390 -16.66 6.08 5.00
CA SER A 390 -17.62 5.33 4.17
C SER A 390 -18.82 5.11 5.08
N ASP A 391 -19.78 6.01 5.00
CA ASP A 391 -20.82 6.11 6.03
C ASP A 391 -21.92 5.07 5.84
N MET A 392 -22.13 4.59 4.60
CA MET A 392 -22.94 3.42 4.27
C MET A 392 -22.45 2.73 3.00
N GLU A 393 -22.45 1.39 3.00
CA GLU A 393 -22.12 0.56 1.84
C GLU A 393 -23.20 -0.48 1.61
N VAL A 394 -23.95 -0.34 0.52
CA VAL A 394 -25.09 -1.22 0.24
C VAL A 394 -24.97 -1.88 -1.13
N PRO A 395 -25.19 -3.20 -1.24
CA PRO A 395 -25.21 -3.86 -2.54
C PRO A 395 -26.53 -3.57 -3.27
N ILE A 396 -26.44 -3.03 -4.47
CA ILE A 396 -27.56 -2.73 -5.37
C ILE A 396 -27.49 -3.65 -6.59
N ILE A 397 -28.64 -4.17 -7.02
CA ILE A 397 -28.77 -4.82 -8.32
C ILE A 397 -29.17 -3.74 -9.34
N TYR A 398 -28.30 -3.51 -10.31
CA TYR A 398 -28.48 -2.53 -11.38
C TYR A 398 -28.17 -3.20 -12.72
N HIS A 399 -29.14 -3.20 -13.64
CA HIS A 399 -29.07 -3.91 -14.94
C HIS A 399 -28.53 -5.35 -14.82
N GLY A 400 -29.02 -6.09 -13.80
CA GLY A 400 -28.64 -7.48 -13.54
C GLY A 400 -27.25 -7.69 -12.92
N LYS A 401 -26.47 -6.62 -12.69
CA LYS A 401 -25.16 -6.67 -12.04
C LYS A 401 -25.24 -6.18 -10.59
N LYS A 402 -24.48 -6.84 -9.70
CA LYS A 402 -24.29 -6.35 -8.33
C LYS A 402 -23.27 -5.22 -8.34
N ILE A 403 -23.67 -4.05 -7.88
CA ILE A 403 -22.85 -2.85 -7.75
C ILE A 403 -22.89 -2.40 -6.29
N TYR A 404 -21.75 -1.96 -5.76
CA TYR A 404 -21.73 -1.37 -4.42
C TYR A 404 -22.05 0.12 -4.47
N LEU A 405 -23.10 0.54 -3.76
CA LEU A 405 -23.40 1.95 -3.54
C LEU A 405 -22.71 2.40 -2.26
N CYS A 406 -21.75 3.31 -2.40
CA CYS A 406 -20.99 3.90 -1.30
C CYS A 406 -21.45 5.35 -1.10
N MET A 407 -21.88 5.67 0.11
CA MET A 407 -22.48 6.98 0.40
C MET A 407 -21.74 7.66 1.55
N PRO A 408 -20.81 8.59 1.25
CA PRO A 408 -20.25 9.49 2.25
C PRO A 408 -21.25 10.61 2.58
N PHE A 409 -21.42 10.94 3.86
CA PHE A 409 -22.34 11.95 4.35
C PHE A 409 -21.59 13.14 4.97
N LYS A 410 -22.09 14.35 4.73
CA LYS A 410 -21.70 15.56 5.49
C LYS A 410 -22.90 16.42 5.83
N SER A 411 -23.26 16.43 7.11
CA SER A 411 -24.33 17.25 7.66
C SER A 411 -23.97 18.73 7.72
N GLY A 412 -24.99 19.56 7.97
CA GLY A 412 -24.84 21.01 8.00
C GLY A 412 -24.05 21.50 9.22
N VAL A 413 -24.07 20.72 10.31
CA VAL A 413 -23.36 20.98 11.57
C VAL A 413 -21.85 20.78 11.42
N GLU A 414 -21.44 19.73 10.71
CA GLU A 414 -20.02 19.38 10.50
C GLU A 414 -19.30 20.35 9.55
N ILE A 415 -20.06 21.00 8.66
CA ILE A 415 -19.51 21.96 7.72
C ILE A 415 -19.59 23.35 8.35
N LEU A 416 -18.50 23.87 8.89
CA LEU A 416 -18.48 25.23 9.48
C LEU A 416 -18.69 26.33 8.43
N GLN A 417 -18.36 26.06 7.17
CA GLN A 417 -18.47 27.00 6.06
C GLN A 417 -19.88 27.01 5.43
N ASN A 418 -20.16 27.97 4.55
CA ASN A 418 -21.44 28.05 3.83
C ASN A 418 -21.60 26.98 2.75
N SER A 419 -20.50 26.40 2.28
CA SER A 419 -20.46 25.36 1.25
C SER A 419 -19.46 24.26 1.63
N VAL A 420 -19.58 23.09 0.99
CA VAL A 420 -18.63 21.97 1.20
C VAL A 420 -17.28 22.31 0.54
N PRO A 421 -16.19 22.33 1.31
CA PRO A 421 -14.87 22.64 0.78
C PRO A 421 -14.24 21.47 -0.01
N ILE A 422 -13.29 21.79 -0.89
CA ILE A 422 -12.57 20.80 -1.72
C ILE A 422 -11.75 19.78 -0.90
N ASN A 423 -11.41 20.09 0.36
CA ASN A 423 -10.69 19.14 1.23
C ASN A 423 -11.50 17.86 1.53
N VAL A 424 -12.82 17.87 1.30
CA VAL A 424 -13.70 16.69 1.38
C VAL A 424 -13.52 15.76 0.17
N ALA A 425 -12.85 16.18 -0.91
CA ALA A 425 -12.71 15.40 -2.14
C ALA A 425 -12.12 13.99 -1.92
N TYR A 426 -11.13 13.85 -1.03
CA TYR A 426 -10.57 12.53 -0.69
C TYR A 426 -11.64 11.60 -0.12
N GLN A 427 -12.59 12.12 0.66
CA GLN A 427 -13.66 11.33 1.27
C GLN A 427 -14.63 10.77 0.24
N ILE A 428 -14.94 11.57 -0.78
CA ILE A 428 -15.83 11.19 -1.88
C ILE A 428 -15.20 10.06 -2.70
N ILE A 429 -13.91 10.16 -2.99
CA ILE A 429 -13.26 9.22 -3.90
C ILE A 429 -12.60 8.01 -3.21
N LYS A 430 -12.44 8.04 -1.88
CA LYS A 430 -11.83 6.94 -1.11
C LYS A 430 -12.48 5.57 -1.37
N PRO A 431 -13.81 5.42 -1.52
CA PRO A 431 -14.43 4.11 -1.76
C PRO A 431 -13.87 3.38 -3.00
N TYR A 432 -13.41 4.12 -4.01
CA TYR A 432 -12.77 3.54 -5.18
C TYR A 432 -11.45 2.83 -4.84
N ALA A 433 -10.83 3.04 -3.68
CA ALA A 433 -9.62 2.29 -3.29
C ALA A 433 -9.93 0.81 -3.00
N GLU A 434 -11.16 0.51 -2.55
CA GLU A 434 -11.57 -0.80 -2.05
C GLU A 434 -12.50 -1.51 -3.03
N PHE A 435 -13.39 -0.77 -3.67
CA PHE A 435 -14.36 -1.32 -4.62
C PHE A 435 -13.93 -1.05 -6.06
N SER A 436 -13.92 -2.11 -6.88
CA SER A 436 -13.69 -2.05 -8.34
C SER A 436 -14.97 -1.89 -9.16
N ASN A 437 -16.13 -2.12 -8.54
CA ASN A 437 -17.44 -1.92 -9.14
C ASN A 437 -18.37 -1.23 -8.12
N CYS A 438 -18.22 0.07 -7.99
CA CYS A 438 -19.05 0.90 -7.12
C CYS A 438 -19.54 2.17 -7.79
N VAL A 439 -20.62 2.72 -7.24
CA VAL A 439 -21.11 4.07 -7.48
C VAL A 439 -20.98 4.83 -6.18
N VAL A 440 -20.40 6.03 -6.23
CA VAL A 440 -20.36 6.92 -5.07
C VAL A 440 -21.49 7.94 -5.18
N VAL A 441 -22.28 8.07 -4.13
CA VAL A 441 -23.27 9.15 -4.02
C VAL A 441 -22.94 9.98 -2.79
N PHE A 442 -22.38 11.17 -3.01
CA PHE A 442 -22.08 12.09 -1.92
C PHE A 442 -23.35 12.80 -1.47
N VAL A 443 -23.68 12.67 -0.17
CA VAL A 443 -24.91 13.23 0.41
C VAL A 443 -24.54 14.35 1.37
N THR A 444 -25.07 15.55 1.15
CA THR A 444 -24.73 16.69 2.00
C THR A 444 -25.86 17.70 2.20
N ALA A 445 -25.96 18.24 3.41
CA ALA A 445 -26.96 19.25 3.76
C ALA A 445 -26.66 20.65 3.19
N LYS A 446 -25.43 20.90 2.73
CA LYS A 446 -25.01 22.19 2.14
C LYS A 446 -24.55 21.99 0.71
N ARG A 447 -24.64 23.03 -0.11
CA ARG A 447 -24.15 22.99 -1.49
C ARG A 447 -22.64 22.77 -1.54
N CYS A 448 -22.18 22.01 -2.52
CA CYS A 448 -20.77 21.89 -2.84
C CYS A 448 -20.20 23.22 -3.35
N SER A 449 -18.98 23.55 -2.95
CA SER A 449 -18.25 24.67 -3.57
C SER A 449 -17.97 24.40 -5.05
N GLU A 450 -17.86 25.45 -5.85
CA GLU A 450 -17.49 25.33 -7.28
C GLU A 450 -16.18 24.56 -7.46
N SER A 451 -15.19 24.82 -6.60
CA SER A 451 -13.91 24.10 -6.60
C SER A 451 -14.08 22.59 -6.42
N LEU A 452 -14.97 22.16 -5.52
CA LEU A 452 -15.26 20.74 -5.31
C LEU A 452 -16.01 20.14 -6.52
N MET A 453 -17.00 20.86 -7.05
CA MET A 453 -17.76 20.43 -8.24
C MET A 453 -16.87 20.27 -9.47
N ASN A 454 -15.97 21.24 -9.70
CA ASN A 454 -14.99 21.18 -10.79
C ASN A 454 -14.02 20.00 -10.61
N TYR A 455 -13.61 19.72 -9.37
CA TYR A 455 -12.81 18.53 -9.08
C TYR A 455 -13.57 17.24 -9.42
N ILE A 456 -14.81 17.09 -8.95
CA ILE A 456 -15.62 15.90 -9.22
C ILE A 456 -15.85 15.72 -10.72
N LYS A 457 -16.19 16.80 -11.43
CA LYS A 457 -16.35 16.79 -12.89
C LYS A 457 -15.08 16.31 -13.59
N LYS A 458 -13.92 16.86 -13.22
CA LYS A 458 -12.62 16.44 -13.77
C LYS A 458 -12.38 14.95 -13.57
N ILE A 459 -12.69 14.40 -12.40
CA ILE A 459 -12.52 12.97 -12.11
C ILE A 459 -13.48 12.10 -12.92
N LYS A 460 -14.75 12.50 -13.04
CA LYS A 460 -15.74 11.83 -13.89
C LYS A 460 -15.29 11.79 -15.35
N ASP A 461 -14.80 12.92 -15.87
CA ASP A 461 -14.39 13.04 -17.26
C ASP A 461 -13.06 12.31 -17.55
N LYS A 462 -12.10 12.36 -16.64
CA LYS A 462 -10.75 11.78 -16.82
C LYS A 462 -10.70 10.28 -16.54
N MET A 463 -11.38 9.81 -15.49
CA MET A 463 -11.29 8.42 -15.00
C MET A 463 -12.56 7.59 -15.24
N GLY A 464 -13.68 8.23 -15.59
CA GLY A 464 -14.97 7.56 -15.71
C GLY A 464 -15.59 7.15 -14.37
N TRP A 465 -15.09 7.65 -13.24
CA TRP A 465 -15.59 7.27 -11.92
C TRP A 465 -17.04 7.73 -11.70
N PRO A 466 -17.99 6.83 -11.45
CA PRO A 466 -19.40 7.15 -11.31
C PRO A 466 -19.73 7.84 -9.98
N ILE A 467 -19.69 9.17 -9.98
CA ILE A 467 -20.00 10.01 -8.82
C ILE A 467 -21.30 10.79 -9.03
N GLY A 468 -22.27 10.55 -8.15
CA GLY A 468 -23.50 11.33 -7.97
C GLY A 468 -23.42 12.23 -6.72
N ILE A 469 -24.23 13.29 -6.70
CA ILE A 469 -24.31 14.25 -5.59
C ILE A 469 -25.78 14.51 -5.28
N ILE A 470 -26.16 14.38 -4.01
CA ILE A 470 -27.48 14.75 -3.51
C ILE A 470 -27.28 15.81 -2.44
N GLU A 471 -27.65 17.04 -2.75
CA GLU A 471 -27.38 18.20 -1.88
C GLU A 471 -28.59 19.14 -1.70
N ASP A 472 -28.56 19.91 -0.62
CA ASP A 472 -29.42 21.07 -0.36
C ASP A 472 -30.92 20.75 -0.59
N LYS A 473 -31.58 21.43 -1.55
CA LYS A 473 -33.01 21.25 -1.80
C LYS A 473 -33.37 19.87 -2.36
N VAL A 474 -32.48 19.22 -3.11
CA VAL A 474 -32.75 17.86 -3.64
C VAL A 474 -32.77 16.87 -2.49
N LEU A 475 -31.83 16.99 -1.55
CA LEU A 475 -31.80 16.16 -0.34
C LEU A 475 -33.05 16.39 0.52
N ALA A 476 -33.41 17.64 0.79
CA ALA A 476 -34.60 17.95 1.57
C ALA A 476 -35.88 17.45 0.89
N GLY A 477 -36.01 17.61 -0.43
CA GLY A 477 -37.14 17.08 -1.18
C GLY A 477 -37.21 15.56 -1.16
N LEU A 478 -36.07 14.88 -1.25
CA LEU A 478 -36.00 13.41 -1.13
C LEU A 478 -36.46 12.94 0.25
N LEU A 479 -35.99 13.58 1.33
CA LEU A 479 -36.39 13.23 2.69
C LEU A 479 -37.87 13.54 2.94
N LEU A 480 -38.38 14.68 2.48
CA LEU A 480 -39.81 15.04 2.56
C LEU A 480 -40.71 14.02 1.87
N MET A 481 -40.35 13.61 0.64
CA MET A 481 -41.11 12.61 -0.12
C MET A 481 -41.22 11.26 0.62
N ASN A 482 -40.25 10.96 1.50
CA ASN A 482 -40.21 9.73 2.28
C ASN A 482 -40.66 9.93 3.75
N GLY A 483 -41.13 11.13 4.14
CA GLY A 483 -41.60 11.41 5.51
C GLY A 483 -40.49 11.57 6.56
N GLU A 484 -39.28 11.93 6.13
CA GLU A 484 -38.06 11.92 6.94
C GLU A 484 -37.57 13.32 7.38
N ILE A 485 -38.34 14.40 7.14
CA ILE A 485 -38.01 15.79 7.55
C ILE A 485 -39.23 16.53 8.12
#